data_AF-A0A0V1FUV7-F1
#
_entry.id   AF-A0A0V1FUV7-F1
#
_cell.length_a   1.000
_cell.length_b   1.000
_cell.length_c   1.000
_cell.angle_alpha   90.00
_cell.angle_beta   90.00
_cell.angle_gamma   90.00
#
_symmetry.space_group_name_H-M   'P 1'
#
loop_
_entity.id
_entity.type
_entity.pdbx_description
1 polymer ?
#
loop_
_entity_poly.entity_id
_entity_poly.type
_entity_poly.pdbx_seq_one_letter_code
_entity_poly.pdbx_strand_id
1 'polypeptide(L)'
;MLDLIQTVINITTVAFKAGQKYIFELSSRQQMMAFLLVFLSILNAADFAEPSNSTFGVYSWCGDDYKCNVTNTTCELGVCVCLPTFIVNDDGTACIPAPKLGEPCKALCSTYNSFCIEETCKCMTGFTESNGECVQKMTAIGEDCFSDNQCSSVYSRCSNGICACKPGFKNVNGTCVPRHYRCNTQWPDGKGDHEITPCEINFAEGKNTCREGLYCQYMELKEDLNQPVKGICCNSTAKEDSNVVYCPAGDSVEMELCTSQGSYYYYFDEIRQLATCCANSCSKERRENNGTCYFPVGVVGSACTIDAECETSQVCKQNRCTCDVGFFEVGEQCLLPECFFGEPLIDMTTNENVQCSQNYACSDGYYCVREYNICCKNIA
;
A
#
# COMPACT_ATOMS: atom_id res chain seq x y z
N MET A 1 -1.45 -37.06 -22.23
CA MET A 1 -0.28 -36.73 -21.39
C MET A 1 0.27 -35.34 -21.74
N LEU A 2 0.39 -34.98 -23.02
CA LEU A 2 0.68 -33.59 -23.44
C LEU A 2 -0.47 -32.59 -23.15
N ASP A 3 -1.74 -32.99 -23.27
CA ASP A 3 -2.86 -32.06 -23.00
C ASP A 3 -3.03 -31.69 -21.52
N LEU A 4 -2.60 -32.56 -20.59
CA LEU A 4 -2.63 -32.27 -19.16
C LEU A 4 -1.56 -31.24 -18.76
N ILE A 5 -0.40 -31.27 -19.43
CA ILE A 5 0.73 -30.36 -19.18
C ILE A 5 0.39 -28.95 -19.64
N GLN A 6 -0.23 -28.80 -20.82
CA GLN A 6 -0.65 -27.49 -21.32
C GLN A 6 -1.76 -26.85 -20.47
N THR A 7 -2.65 -27.68 -19.91
CA THR A 7 -3.72 -27.21 -19.01
C THR A 7 -3.15 -26.76 -17.66
N VAL A 8 -2.14 -27.45 -17.12
CA VAL A 8 -1.48 -27.07 -15.85
C VAL A 8 -0.65 -25.78 -16.01
N ILE A 9 0.03 -25.58 -17.14
CA ILE A 9 0.78 -24.33 -17.42
C ILE A 9 -0.15 -23.13 -17.55
N ASN A 10 -1.30 -23.29 -18.23
CA ASN A 10 -2.27 -22.20 -18.34
C ASN A 10 -2.93 -21.88 -16.98
N ILE A 11 -3.18 -22.88 -16.13
CA ILE A 11 -3.75 -22.65 -14.79
C ILE A 11 -2.73 -21.96 -13.86
N THR A 12 -1.44 -22.30 -13.93
CA THR A 12 -0.40 -21.64 -13.12
C THR A 12 -0.09 -20.22 -13.58
N THR A 13 -0.18 -19.94 -14.88
CA THR A 13 0.06 -18.58 -15.43
C THR A 13 -1.11 -17.65 -15.12
N VAL A 14 -2.34 -18.18 -15.10
CA VAL A 14 -3.54 -17.44 -14.64
C VAL A 14 -3.50 -17.23 -13.12
N ALA A 15 -3.02 -18.20 -12.34
CA ALA A 15 -2.85 -18.05 -10.89
C ALA A 15 -1.76 -17.02 -10.51
N PHE A 16 -0.67 -16.94 -11.29
CA PHE A 16 0.38 -15.94 -11.08
C PHE A 16 -0.09 -14.52 -11.38
N LYS A 17 -0.95 -14.31 -12.39
CA LYS A 17 -1.55 -12.99 -12.70
C LYS A 17 -2.70 -12.58 -11.77
N ALA A 18 -3.33 -13.52 -11.06
CA ALA A 18 -4.37 -13.24 -10.06
C ALA A 18 -3.84 -13.15 -8.62
N GLY A 19 -2.59 -13.56 -8.38
CA GLY A 19 -2.03 -13.78 -7.03
C GLY A 19 -1.43 -12.56 -6.33
N GLN A 20 -1.22 -11.43 -7.01
CA GLN A 20 -0.63 -10.24 -6.37
C GLN A 20 -1.62 -9.38 -5.54
N LYS A 21 -2.87 -9.84 -5.35
CA LYS A 21 -3.86 -9.15 -4.50
C LYS A 21 -4.47 -10.00 -3.36
N TYR A 22 -4.06 -11.26 -3.20
CA TYR A 22 -4.59 -12.13 -2.15
C TYR A 22 -3.50 -13.00 -1.53
N ILE A 23 -2.72 -12.42 -0.61
CA ILE A 23 -2.05 -13.18 0.44
C ILE A 23 -2.59 -12.62 1.76
N PHE A 24 -3.72 -13.16 2.22
CA PHE A 24 -4.00 -13.41 3.64
C PHE A 24 -5.23 -14.31 3.73
N GLU A 25 -5.18 -15.21 4.72
CA GLU A 25 -6.10 -16.30 5.01
C GLU A 25 -5.96 -17.55 4.14
N LEU A 26 -5.49 -18.65 4.75
CA LEU A 26 -6.17 -19.95 4.74
C LEU A 26 -5.47 -20.96 5.67
N SER A 27 -6.25 -21.43 6.64
CA SER A 27 -5.97 -22.53 7.56
C SER A 27 -6.41 -23.85 6.93
N SER A 28 -5.50 -24.82 6.75
CA SER A 28 -5.79 -26.26 6.88
C SER A 28 -4.56 -27.15 6.61
N ARG A 29 -4.34 -28.12 7.51
CA ARG A 29 -3.17 -29.01 7.60
C ARG A 29 -3.06 -30.07 6.48
N GLN A 30 -4.04 -30.17 5.56
CA GLN A 30 -4.07 -31.19 4.50
C GLN A 30 -3.44 -30.76 3.17
N GLN A 31 -3.26 -29.46 2.89
CA GLN A 31 -2.62 -29.00 1.64
C GLN A 31 -1.09 -28.91 1.73
N MET A 32 -0.52 -28.89 2.94
CA MET A 32 0.92 -28.82 3.17
C MET A 32 1.67 -30.07 2.66
N MET A 33 1.01 -31.24 2.62
CA MET A 33 1.58 -32.48 2.07
C MET A 33 1.65 -32.48 0.52
N ALA A 34 0.71 -31.81 -0.16
CA ALA A 34 0.72 -31.73 -1.62
C ALA A 34 1.81 -30.77 -2.12
N PHE A 35 2.01 -29.64 -1.44
CA PHE A 35 3.10 -28.71 -1.75
C PHE A 35 4.49 -29.32 -1.51
N LEU A 36 4.65 -30.14 -0.45
CA LEU A 36 5.92 -30.82 -0.19
C LEU A 36 6.30 -31.80 -1.31
N LEU A 37 5.33 -32.54 -1.85
CA LEU A 37 5.56 -33.48 -2.94
C LEU A 37 5.86 -32.80 -4.27
N VAL A 38 5.20 -31.66 -4.55
CA VAL A 38 5.49 -30.83 -5.73
C VAL A 38 6.90 -30.22 -5.61
N PHE A 39 7.26 -29.67 -4.45
CA PHE A 39 8.62 -29.17 -4.17
C PHE A 39 9.69 -30.26 -4.26
N LEU A 40 9.42 -31.47 -3.75
CA LEU A 40 10.36 -32.61 -3.84
C LEU A 40 10.50 -33.15 -5.27
N SER A 41 9.47 -33.04 -6.12
CA SER A 41 9.60 -33.36 -7.55
C SER A 41 10.37 -32.31 -8.35
N ILE A 42 10.42 -31.06 -7.89
CA ILE A 42 11.20 -29.97 -8.51
C ILE A 42 12.70 -30.08 -8.14
N LEU A 43 13.03 -30.67 -6.99
CA LEU A 43 14.41 -30.84 -6.49
C LEU A 43 15.24 -31.93 -7.22
N ASN A 44 14.64 -32.71 -8.14
CA ASN A 44 15.36 -33.74 -8.90
C ASN A 44 15.81 -33.29 -10.30
N ALA A 45 15.78 -31.99 -10.62
CA ALA A 45 16.47 -31.44 -11.77
C ALA A 45 17.75 -30.73 -11.29
N ALA A 46 18.78 -31.52 -11.03
CA ALA A 46 20.14 -31.01 -11.01
C ALA A 46 20.53 -30.65 -12.45
N ASP A 47 20.42 -29.37 -12.78
CA ASP A 47 21.28 -28.68 -13.73
C ASP A 47 21.20 -27.17 -13.42
N PHE A 48 21.84 -26.75 -12.32
CA PHE A 48 22.40 -25.40 -12.23
C PHE A 48 23.68 -25.35 -13.06
N ALA A 49 23.53 -25.55 -14.36
CA ALA A 49 24.52 -25.19 -15.36
C ALA A 49 24.00 -23.93 -16.04
N GLU A 50 24.76 -22.85 -16.00
CA GLU A 50 24.49 -21.65 -16.81
C GLU A 50 24.30 -22.09 -18.27
N PRO A 51 23.11 -21.91 -18.89
CA PRO A 51 23.03 -21.97 -20.34
C PRO A 51 23.71 -20.70 -20.86
N SER A 52 25.01 -20.79 -21.08
CA SER A 52 25.70 -19.86 -21.97
C SER A 52 25.00 -19.96 -23.34
N ASN A 53 24.46 -18.83 -23.80
CA ASN A 53 23.84 -18.60 -25.12
C ASN A 53 22.34 -18.88 -25.34
N SER A 54 21.48 -18.98 -24.32
CA SER A 54 20.04 -18.78 -24.54
C SER A 54 19.72 -17.28 -24.71
N THR A 55 18.98 -16.90 -25.74
CA THR A 55 18.39 -15.55 -25.84
C THR A 55 17.49 -15.30 -24.64
N PHE A 56 17.98 -14.53 -23.67
CA PHE A 56 17.27 -14.13 -22.45
C PHE A 56 16.21 -13.09 -22.81
N GLY A 57 14.95 -13.53 -22.91
CA GLY A 57 13.79 -12.70 -23.27
C GLY A 57 13.21 -11.95 -22.07
N VAL A 58 12.12 -11.20 -22.30
CA VAL A 58 11.40 -10.56 -21.20
C VAL A 58 10.89 -11.64 -20.22
N TYR A 59 10.98 -11.35 -18.91
CA TYR A 59 10.72 -12.25 -17.78
C TYR A 59 11.75 -13.37 -17.55
N SER A 60 12.92 -13.33 -18.19
CA SER A 60 14.00 -14.24 -17.85
C SER A 60 14.73 -13.82 -16.57
N TRP A 61 15.28 -14.79 -15.84
CA TRP A 61 16.14 -14.52 -14.69
C TRP A 61 17.40 -13.74 -15.07
N CYS A 62 17.77 -12.78 -14.24
CA CYS A 62 18.96 -11.95 -14.40
C CYS A 62 19.65 -11.72 -13.05
N GLY A 63 20.93 -11.40 -13.10
CA GLY A 63 21.70 -10.94 -11.92
C GLY A 63 22.07 -9.47 -11.99
N ASP A 64 21.96 -8.88 -13.18
CA ASP A 64 22.16 -7.48 -13.49
C ASP A 64 21.53 -7.16 -14.86
N ASP A 65 21.46 -5.88 -15.20
CA ASP A 65 20.89 -5.38 -16.47
C ASP A 65 21.60 -5.94 -17.71
N TYR A 66 22.90 -6.26 -17.62
CA TYR A 66 23.68 -6.75 -18.78
C TYR A 66 23.19 -8.11 -19.25
N LYS A 67 22.60 -8.91 -18.34
CA LYS A 67 21.97 -10.19 -18.72
C LYS A 67 20.63 -10.02 -19.43
N CYS A 68 20.01 -8.84 -19.39
CA CYS A 68 18.79 -8.53 -20.11
C CYS A 68 19.11 -8.04 -21.53
N ASN A 69 19.11 -8.98 -22.49
CA ASN A 69 19.54 -8.73 -23.87
C ASN A 69 18.45 -8.09 -24.77
N VAL A 70 17.33 -7.67 -24.20
CA VAL A 70 16.21 -7.04 -24.91
C VAL A 70 16.28 -5.52 -24.72
N THR A 71 16.00 -4.74 -25.76
CA THR A 71 15.96 -3.28 -25.63
C THR A 71 14.79 -2.84 -24.76
N ASN A 72 15.01 -1.79 -23.96
CA ASN A 72 14.04 -1.25 -22.99
C ASN A 72 13.65 -2.25 -21.90
N THR A 73 14.58 -3.11 -21.47
CA THR A 73 14.45 -3.92 -20.26
C THR A 73 15.45 -3.52 -19.19
N THR A 74 15.09 -3.78 -17.94
CA THR A 74 15.98 -3.71 -16.77
C THR A 74 15.83 -4.98 -15.94
N CYS A 75 16.87 -5.34 -15.20
CA CYS A 75 16.86 -6.41 -14.24
C CYS A 75 16.28 -5.90 -12.91
N GLU A 76 15.02 -6.22 -12.66
CA GLU A 76 14.33 -5.83 -11.43
C GLU A 76 13.99 -7.09 -10.63
N LEU A 77 14.43 -7.13 -9.37
CA LEU A 77 14.18 -8.27 -8.46
C LEU A 77 14.61 -9.62 -9.06
N GLY A 78 15.75 -9.61 -9.77
CA GLY A 78 16.32 -10.80 -10.42
C GLY A 78 15.59 -11.26 -11.68
N VAL A 79 14.69 -10.46 -12.26
CA VAL A 79 13.95 -10.78 -13.49
C VAL A 79 14.03 -9.61 -14.48
N CYS A 80 14.23 -9.91 -15.77
CA CYS A 80 14.21 -8.89 -16.82
C CYS A 80 12.77 -8.41 -17.03
N VAL A 81 12.50 -7.15 -16.76
CA VAL A 81 11.19 -6.49 -16.97
C VAL A 81 11.33 -5.33 -17.94
N CYS A 82 10.23 -4.88 -18.54
CA CYS A 82 10.26 -3.67 -19.36
C CYS A 82 10.49 -2.44 -18.49
N LEU A 83 11.22 -1.46 -19.03
CA LEU A 83 11.35 -0.14 -18.41
C LEU A 83 9.97 0.54 -18.25
N PRO A 84 9.83 1.47 -17.29
CA PRO A 84 8.67 2.34 -17.16
C PRO A 84 8.17 2.87 -18.51
N THR A 85 6.85 2.90 -18.71
CA THR A 85 6.15 3.30 -19.97
C THR A 85 6.28 2.36 -21.17
N PHE A 86 6.98 1.22 -21.03
CA PHE A 86 7.01 0.16 -22.04
C PHE A 86 6.19 -1.05 -21.58
N ILE A 87 5.56 -1.72 -22.53
CA ILE A 87 4.83 -2.97 -22.32
C ILE A 87 5.40 -4.07 -23.19
N VAL A 88 5.21 -5.31 -22.72
CA VAL A 88 5.58 -6.49 -23.49
C VAL A 88 4.66 -6.59 -24.72
N ASN A 89 5.26 -6.80 -25.90
CA ASN A 89 4.51 -7.08 -27.12
C ASN A 89 3.75 -8.42 -27.02
N ASP A 90 2.82 -8.65 -27.93
CA ASP A 90 1.94 -9.84 -27.90
C ASP A 90 2.72 -11.17 -27.87
N ASP A 91 3.91 -11.21 -28.47
CA ASP A 91 4.74 -12.41 -28.58
C ASP A 91 5.66 -12.64 -27.36
N GLY A 92 5.71 -11.70 -26.39
CA GLY A 92 6.57 -11.85 -25.22
C GLY A 92 8.06 -11.55 -25.45
N THR A 93 8.41 -10.97 -26.60
CA THR A 93 9.79 -10.91 -27.11
C THR A 93 10.43 -9.53 -27.06
N ALA A 94 9.64 -8.47 -26.93
CA ALA A 94 10.12 -7.10 -26.98
C ALA A 94 9.30 -6.17 -26.08
N CYS A 95 9.96 -5.12 -25.58
CA CYS A 95 9.33 -4.02 -24.86
C CYS A 95 9.05 -2.87 -25.84
N ILE A 96 7.77 -2.62 -26.10
CA ILE A 96 7.29 -1.56 -27.01
C ILE A 96 6.65 -0.43 -26.20
N PRO A 97 6.67 0.82 -26.70
CA PRO A 97 6.01 1.93 -26.01
C PRO A 97 4.53 1.59 -25.75
N ALA A 98 4.07 1.83 -24.52
CA ALA A 98 2.68 1.61 -24.18
C ALA A 98 1.77 2.68 -24.85
N PRO A 99 0.54 2.31 -25.26
CA PRO A 99 -0.38 3.24 -25.89
C PRO A 99 -0.89 4.30 -24.90
N LYS A 100 -0.98 5.54 -25.36
CA LYS A 100 -1.47 6.69 -24.58
C LYS A 100 -3.00 6.72 -24.52
N LEU A 101 -3.56 7.60 -23.69
CA LEU A 101 -5.00 7.86 -23.68
C LEU A 101 -5.54 8.17 -25.08
N GLY A 102 -6.67 7.55 -25.42
CA GLY A 102 -7.30 7.65 -26.74
C GLY A 102 -6.66 6.78 -27.83
N GLU A 103 -5.50 6.16 -27.57
CA GLU A 103 -4.86 5.25 -28.52
C GLU A 103 -5.41 3.81 -28.40
N PRO A 104 -5.35 3.03 -29.49
CA PRO A 104 -5.79 1.64 -29.48
C PRO A 104 -4.88 0.79 -28.60
N CYS A 105 -5.48 -0.15 -27.88
CA CYS A 105 -4.77 -1.02 -26.95
C CYS A 105 -5.34 -2.44 -26.97
N LYS A 106 -4.56 -3.38 -26.42
CA LYS A 106 -5.01 -4.77 -26.19
C LYS A 106 -5.09 -5.14 -24.71
N ALA A 107 -4.18 -4.63 -23.89
CA ALA A 107 -4.08 -5.04 -22.49
C ALA A 107 -3.68 -3.91 -21.53
N LEU A 108 -2.65 -3.13 -21.87
CA LEU A 108 -2.05 -2.11 -21.01
C LEU A 108 -1.96 -0.76 -21.72
N CYS A 109 -1.87 0.30 -20.93
CA CYS A 109 -1.80 1.70 -21.35
C CYS A 109 -0.67 2.41 -20.63
N SER A 110 -0.06 3.43 -21.26
CA SER A 110 1.09 4.16 -20.69
C SER A 110 0.71 5.10 -19.55
N THR A 111 -0.53 5.57 -19.54
CA THR A 111 -1.01 6.55 -18.57
C THR A 111 -1.49 5.84 -17.31
N TYR A 112 -1.00 6.25 -16.14
CA TYR A 112 -1.48 5.72 -14.87
C TYR A 112 -3.00 5.93 -14.70
N ASN A 113 -3.66 5.02 -13.99
CA ASN A 113 -5.11 5.01 -13.80
C ASN A 113 -5.93 4.91 -15.09
N SER A 114 -5.33 4.38 -16.15
CA SER A 114 -6.02 4.04 -17.39
C SER A 114 -6.05 2.54 -17.61
N PHE A 115 -7.15 2.07 -18.18
CA PHE A 115 -7.30 0.69 -18.62
C PHE A 115 -7.62 0.64 -20.10
N CYS A 116 -7.30 -0.50 -20.70
CA CYS A 116 -7.77 -0.80 -22.03
C CYS A 116 -9.26 -1.15 -21.98
N ILE A 117 -10.11 -0.16 -22.32
CA ILE A 117 -11.57 -0.28 -22.26
C ILE A 117 -12.10 -0.14 -23.68
N GLU A 118 -12.71 -1.22 -24.20
CA GLU A 118 -13.20 -1.28 -25.59
C GLU A 118 -12.09 -0.99 -26.60
N GLU A 119 -10.95 -1.68 -26.44
CA GLU A 119 -9.76 -1.57 -27.31
C GLU A 119 -9.15 -0.15 -27.36
N THR A 120 -9.53 0.74 -26.45
CA THR A 120 -8.99 2.11 -26.35
C THR A 120 -8.53 2.40 -24.94
N CYS A 121 -7.38 3.07 -24.79
CA CYS A 121 -6.92 3.51 -23.48
C CYS A 121 -7.84 4.63 -22.95
N LYS A 122 -8.54 4.34 -21.86
CA LYS A 122 -9.44 5.27 -21.17
C LYS A 122 -9.14 5.29 -19.68
N CYS A 123 -9.42 6.40 -19.03
CA CYS A 123 -9.34 6.45 -17.57
C CYS A 123 -10.28 5.44 -16.92
N MET A 124 -9.81 4.80 -15.85
CA MET A 124 -10.61 3.86 -15.09
C MET A 124 -11.78 4.57 -14.39
N THR A 125 -12.79 3.80 -14.00
CA THR A 125 -13.97 4.33 -13.29
C THR A 125 -13.55 5.14 -12.07
N GLY A 126 -14.06 6.38 -11.96
CA GLY A 126 -13.70 7.32 -10.89
C GLY A 126 -12.59 8.31 -11.26
N PHE A 127 -12.01 8.19 -12.46
CA PHE A 127 -11.03 9.13 -13.00
C PHE A 127 -11.54 9.77 -14.30
N THR A 128 -11.05 10.97 -14.60
CA THR A 128 -11.33 11.72 -15.83
C THR A 128 -10.03 12.14 -16.47
N GLU A 129 -10.00 12.23 -17.79
CA GLU A 129 -8.84 12.76 -18.50
C GLU A 129 -8.72 14.27 -18.25
N SER A 130 -7.52 14.72 -17.91
CA SER A 130 -7.12 16.12 -17.85
C SER A 130 -5.65 16.24 -18.26
N ASN A 131 -5.37 17.02 -19.31
CA ASN A 131 -4.02 17.22 -19.85
C ASN A 131 -3.26 15.92 -20.22
N GLY A 132 -3.96 14.90 -20.70
CA GLY A 132 -3.36 13.61 -21.08
C GLY A 132 -3.07 12.67 -19.90
N GLU A 133 -3.50 13.04 -18.68
CA GLU A 133 -3.43 12.19 -17.50
C GLU A 133 -4.82 11.88 -16.95
N CYS A 134 -4.93 10.78 -16.21
CA CYS A 134 -6.16 10.42 -15.51
C CYS A 134 -6.15 11.00 -14.11
N VAL A 135 -6.92 12.07 -13.92
CA VAL A 135 -7.09 12.71 -12.62
C VAL A 135 -8.35 12.20 -11.94
N GLN A 136 -8.27 12.03 -10.62
CA GLN A 136 -9.39 11.49 -9.88
C GLN A 136 -10.59 12.47 -9.92
N LYS A 137 -11.76 11.96 -10.26
CA LYS A 137 -13.02 12.69 -10.12
C LYS A 137 -13.48 12.63 -8.67
N MET A 138 -13.19 13.68 -7.93
CA MET A 138 -13.65 13.88 -6.56
C MET A 138 -15.09 14.40 -6.54
N THR A 139 -15.94 13.81 -5.70
CA THR A 139 -17.35 14.17 -5.54
C THR A 139 -17.55 14.88 -4.20
N ALA A 140 -18.18 16.05 -4.22
CA ALA A 140 -18.42 16.84 -3.02
C ALA A 140 -19.60 16.29 -2.19
N ILE A 141 -19.68 16.69 -0.92
CA ILE A 141 -20.85 16.36 -0.10
C ILE A 141 -22.13 16.94 -0.72
N GLY A 142 -23.14 16.11 -0.89
CA GLY A 142 -24.41 16.45 -1.52
C GLY A 142 -24.49 16.14 -3.02
N GLU A 143 -23.41 15.67 -3.64
CA GLU A 143 -23.37 15.26 -5.04
C GLU A 143 -23.52 13.74 -5.24
N ASP A 144 -23.86 13.35 -6.47
CA ASP A 144 -24.10 11.97 -6.85
C ASP A 144 -22.85 11.10 -6.80
N CYS A 145 -22.97 9.93 -6.19
CA CYS A 145 -21.92 8.93 -6.06
C CYS A 145 -22.48 7.51 -6.28
N PHE A 146 -21.58 6.59 -6.58
CA PHE A 146 -21.84 5.16 -6.71
C PHE A 146 -21.13 4.35 -5.60
N SER A 147 -20.06 4.89 -5.00
CA SER A 147 -19.33 4.27 -3.90
C SER A 147 -18.67 5.29 -2.98
N ASP A 148 -18.39 4.89 -1.73
CA ASP A 148 -17.73 5.73 -0.70
C ASP A 148 -16.43 6.36 -1.21
N ASN A 149 -15.72 5.61 -2.04
CA ASN A 149 -14.45 5.97 -2.64
C ASN A 149 -14.49 7.25 -3.50
N GLN A 150 -15.65 7.62 -4.05
CA GLN A 150 -15.79 8.84 -4.85
C GLN A 150 -15.93 10.10 -3.99
N CYS A 151 -16.38 9.96 -2.75
CA CYS A 151 -16.59 11.09 -1.86
C CYS A 151 -15.23 11.61 -1.38
N SER A 152 -15.00 12.90 -1.59
CA SER A 152 -13.68 13.51 -1.38
C SER A 152 -13.40 13.87 0.06
N SER A 153 -14.44 14.24 0.83
CA SER A 153 -14.25 14.69 2.21
C SER A 153 -13.91 13.53 3.14
N VAL A 154 -13.05 13.78 4.13
CA VAL A 154 -12.88 12.87 5.28
C VAL A 154 -14.21 12.53 5.94
N TYR A 155 -14.32 11.35 6.54
CA TYR A 155 -15.52 10.87 7.23
C TYR A 155 -16.81 10.92 6.39
N SER A 156 -16.67 10.90 5.06
CA SER A 156 -17.79 10.84 4.13
C SER A 156 -18.00 9.41 3.60
N ARG A 157 -19.20 9.15 3.11
CA ARG A 157 -19.62 7.89 2.49
C ARG A 157 -20.66 8.15 1.42
N CYS A 158 -20.83 7.21 0.51
CA CYS A 158 -21.91 7.24 -0.46
C CYS A 158 -23.17 6.65 0.15
N SER A 159 -24.16 7.49 0.42
CA SER A 159 -25.40 7.09 1.08
C SER A 159 -26.58 7.41 0.17
N ASN A 160 -27.29 6.37 -0.28
CA ASN A 160 -28.41 6.49 -1.22
C ASN A 160 -28.04 7.23 -2.52
N GLY A 161 -26.84 6.94 -3.04
CA GLY A 161 -26.33 7.56 -4.25
C GLY A 161 -25.84 8.99 -4.08
N ILE A 162 -25.74 9.51 -2.86
CA ILE A 162 -25.29 10.89 -2.58
C ILE A 162 -24.17 10.87 -1.53
N CYS A 163 -23.12 11.65 -1.74
CA CYS A 163 -22.04 11.80 -0.76
C CYS A 163 -22.56 12.49 0.51
N ALA A 164 -22.45 11.81 1.65
CA ALA A 164 -22.93 12.27 2.94
C ALA A 164 -21.94 11.93 4.06
N CYS A 165 -22.05 12.63 5.18
CA CYS A 165 -21.20 12.34 6.35
C CYS A 165 -21.59 11.01 7.02
N LYS A 166 -20.60 10.28 7.51
CA LYS A 166 -20.78 9.07 8.33
C LYS A 166 -21.53 9.38 9.64
N PRO A 167 -22.11 8.37 10.32
CA PRO A 167 -22.78 8.55 11.61
C PRO A 167 -21.93 9.28 12.65
N GLY A 168 -22.52 10.25 13.35
CA GLY A 168 -21.81 11.09 14.32
C GLY A 168 -20.99 12.25 13.73
N PHE A 169 -21.00 12.44 12.40
CA PHE A 169 -20.34 13.56 11.72
C PHE A 169 -21.36 14.54 11.14
N LYS A 170 -20.93 15.78 10.86
CA LYS A 170 -21.76 16.83 10.24
C LYS A 170 -20.98 17.55 9.15
N ASN A 171 -21.67 17.95 8.09
CA ASN A 171 -21.10 18.77 7.04
C ASN A 171 -20.93 20.21 7.56
N VAL A 172 -19.70 20.71 7.48
CA VAL A 172 -19.36 22.11 7.70
C VAL A 172 -18.54 22.56 6.49
N ASN A 173 -19.10 23.45 5.66
CA ASN A 173 -18.45 24.01 4.47
C ASN A 173 -17.92 22.95 3.47
N GLY A 174 -18.63 21.84 3.29
CA GLY A 174 -18.24 20.77 2.39
C GLY A 174 -17.36 19.68 3.01
N THR A 175 -16.96 19.86 4.28
CA THR A 175 -16.13 18.88 5.01
C THR A 175 -16.91 18.24 6.14
N CYS A 176 -16.84 16.92 6.30
CA CYS A 176 -17.43 16.25 7.44
C CYS A 176 -16.52 16.35 8.67
N VAL A 177 -17.05 16.95 9.73
CA VAL A 177 -16.36 17.09 11.03
C VAL A 177 -17.14 16.34 12.11
N PRO A 178 -16.46 15.83 13.16
CA PRO A 178 -17.14 15.17 14.27
C PRO A 178 -18.20 16.08 14.92
N ARG A 179 -19.37 15.53 15.23
CA ARG A 179 -20.40 16.25 16.02
C ARG A 179 -19.99 16.34 17.49
N HIS A 180 -19.24 15.35 17.96
CA HIS A 180 -18.75 15.24 19.32
C HIS A 180 -17.49 14.37 19.34
N TYR A 181 -16.70 14.57 20.39
CA TYR A 181 -15.50 13.79 20.70
C TYR A 181 -15.70 13.13 22.07
N ARG A 182 -15.06 11.99 22.30
CA ARG A 182 -15.16 11.26 23.58
C ARG A 182 -13.81 10.71 24.00
N CYS A 183 -13.32 11.15 25.17
CA CYS A 183 -12.28 10.39 25.88
C CYS A 183 -12.91 9.17 26.54
N ASN A 184 -12.38 7.98 26.25
CA ASN A 184 -12.78 6.75 26.95
C ASN A 184 -12.30 6.74 28.41
N THR A 185 -11.33 7.58 28.75
CA THR A 185 -10.93 7.91 30.12
C THR A 185 -11.55 9.26 30.55
N GLN A 186 -10.74 10.20 31.05
CA GLN A 186 -11.14 11.55 31.45
C GLN A 186 -10.55 12.60 30.52
N TRP A 187 -11.25 13.72 30.37
CA TRP A 187 -10.67 14.90 29.72
C TRP A 187 -9.52 15.46 30.56
N PRO A 188 -8.47 16.03 29.96
CA PRO A 188 -7.35 16.64 30.69
C PRO A 188 -7.79 17.66 31.75
N ASP A 189 -8.84 18.44 31.47
CA ASP A 189 -9.35 19.51 32.34
C ASP A 189 -10.46 19.05 33.31
N GLY A 190 -10.83 17.75 33.29
CA GLY A 190 -11.82 17.17 34.20
C GLY A 190 -13.27 17.67 34.04
N LYS A 191 -13.58 18.50 33.03
CA LYS A 191 -14.94 19.05 32.77
C LYS A 191 -15.46 18.65 31.39
N GLY A 192 -16.78 18.43 31.29
CA GLY A 192 -17.43 17.77 30.14
C GLY A 192 -17.76 18.63 28.90
N ASP A 193 -17.45 19.93 28.90
CA ASP A 193 -17.99 20.88 27.90
C ASP A 193 -16.96 21.57 26.98
N HIS A 194 -15.68 21.17 26.94
CA HIS A 194 -14.62 22.06 26.41
C HIS A 194 -13.68 21.49 25.33
N GLU A 195 -12.99 22.47 24.74
CA GLU A 195 -12.01 22.50 23.65
C GLU A 195 -11.16 21.24 23.51
N ILE A 196 -11.23 20.61 22.34
CA ILE A 196 -10.41 19.45 22.02
C ILE A 196 -8.93 19.84 22.01
N THR A 197 -8.09 19.03 22.63
CA THR A 197 -6.64 19.11 22.44
C THR A 197 -6.27 18.04 21.39
N PRO A 198 -6.08 18.42 20.11
CA PRO A 198 -5.70 17.46 19.08
C PRO A 198 -4.28 16.93 19.34
N CYS A 199 -4.04 15.70 18.90
CA CYS A 199 -2.70 15.13 18.89
C CYS A 199 -2.41 14.36 17.61
N GLU A 200 -1.13 14.15 17.38
CA GLU A 200 -0.60 13.31 16.32
C GLU A 200 0.30 12.25 16.95
N ILE A 201 0.16 11.01 16.47
CA ILE A 201 1.00 9.87 16.86
C ILE A 201 1.89 9.54 15.69
N ASN A 202 3.20 9.52 15.93
CA ASN A 202 4.17 8.92 15.03
C ASN A 202 4.55 7.55 15.59
N PHE A 203 4.04 6.49 14.96
CA PHE A 203 4.29 5.12 15.40
C PHE A 203 5.74 4.69 15.18
N ALA A 204 6.43 5.22 14.16
CA ALA A 204 7.84 4.92 13.91
C ALA A 204 8.76 5.44 15.03
N GLU A 205 8.45 6.61 15.61
CA GLU A 205 9.20 7.19 16.73
C GLU A 205 8.69 6.76 18.12
N GLY A 206 7.50 6.15 18.19
CA GLY A 206 6.83 5.86 19.45
C GLY A 206 6.46 7.12 20.26
N LYS A 207 6.28 8.27 19.58
CA LYS A 207 6.01 9.57 20.21
C LYS A 207 4.63 10.11 19.82
N ASN A 208 4.06 10.91 20.71
CA ASN A 208 2.85 11.68 20.44
C ASN A 208 3.03 13.14 20.87
N THR A 209 2.15 14.02 20.38
CA THR A 209 2.23 15.47 20.65
C THR A 209 1.52 15.92 21.93
N CYS A 210 1.02 15.00 22.76
CA CYS A 210 0.37 15.35 24.03
C CYS A 210 1.39 15.78 25.10
N ARG A 211 0.91 16.58 26.07
CA ARG A 211 1.70 16.94 27.26
C ARG A 211 1.95 15.72 28.14
N GLU A 212 3.03 15.77 28.91
CA GLU A 212 3.41 14.73 29.87
C GLU A 212 2.24 14.39 30.82
N GLY A 213 1.97 13.10 31.01
CA GLY A 213 0.84 12.59 31.81
C GLY A 213 -0.47 12.40 31.04
N LEU A 214 -0.56 12.87 29.79
CA LEU A 214 -1.67 12.60 28.88
C LEU A 214 -1.27 11.51 27.86
N TYR A 215 -2.25 10.79 27.35
CA TYR A 215 -2.05 9.89 26.21
C TYR A 215 -2.89 10.35 25.01
N CYS A 216 -2.39 10.06 23.81
CA CYS A 216 -3.09 10.37 22.58
C CYS A 216 -4.05 9.22 22.22
N GLN A 217 -5.35 9.47 22.31
CA GLN A 217 -6.37 8.54 21.87
C GLN A 217 -6.59 8.72 20.35
N TYR A 218 -6.07 7.80 19.54
CA TYR A 218 -6.16 7.85 18.08
C TYR A 218 -7.62 7.78 17.59
N MET A 219 -7.97 8.63 16.63
CA MET A 219 -9.31 8.73 16.02
C MET A 219 -9.41 8.05 14.66
N GLU A 220 -8.30 7.50 14.19
CA GLU A 220 -8.16 6.88 12.89
C GLU A 220 -7.05 5.83 12.96
N LEU A 221 -7.03 4.93 11.97
CA LEU A 221 -5.93 3.99 11.78
C LEU A 221 -5.48 4.08 10.32
N LYS A 222 -4.19 4.32 10.12
CA LYS A 222 -3.58 4.43 8.79
C LYS A 222 -2.67 3.24 8.53
N GLU A 223 -2.62 2.77 7.28
CA GLU A 223 -1.64 1.75 6.88
C GLU A 223 -0.23 2.32 6.75
N ASP A 224 -0.14 3.59 6.35
CA ASP A 224 1.13 4.29 6.22
C ASP A 224 1.65 4.67 7.62
N LEU A 225 2.60 3.87 8.13
CA LEU A 225 3.24 4.05 9.44
C LEU A 225 4.00 5.37 9.57
N ASN A 226 4.36 6.01 8.44
CA ASN A 226 5.04 7.30 8.42
C ASN A 226 4.07 8.47 8.47
N GLN A 227 2.77 8.26 8.19
CA GLN A 227 1.79 9.32 8.38
C GLN A 227 1.44 9.51 9.85
N PRO A 228 1.45 10.75 10.36
CA PRO A 228 0.93 11.03 11.68
C PRO A 228 -0.54 10.61 11.74
N VAL A 229 -0.87 9.83 12.77
CA VAL A 229 -2.23 9.40 13.07
C VAL A 229 -2.85 10.41 14.02
N LYS A 230 -3.98 11.00 13.61
CA LYS A 230 -4.66 12.03 14.40
C LYS A 230 -5.40 11.41 15.58
N GLY A 231 -5.39 12.14 16.68
CA GLY A 231 -6.02 11.76 17.93
C GLY A 231 -6.49 12.94 18.75
N ILE A 232 -6.97 12.64 19.94
CA ILE A 232 -7.26 13.62 21.00
C ILE A 232 -6.49 13.27 22.26
N CYS A 233 -5.92 14.26 22.95
CA CYS A 233 -5.26 14.04 24.22
C CYS A 233 -6.29 13.78 25.33
N CYS A 234 -6.14 12.65 26.00
CA CYS A 234 -6.97 12.23 27.13
C CYS A 234 -6.09 11.96 28.36
N ASN A 235 -6.68 12.05 29.55
CA ASN A 235 -5.99 11.73 30.79
C ASN A 235 -5.82 10.21 30.90
N SER A 236 -4.66 9.74 31.39
CA SER A 236 -4.36 8.30 31.51
C SER A 236 -5.13 7.61 32.66
N THR A 237 -5.68 8.35 33.62
CA THR A 237 -6.52 7.78 34.69
C THR A 237 -7.92 7.44 34.18
N ALA A 238 -8.28 6.15 34.31
CA ALA A 238 -9.60 5.63 33.94
C ALA A 238 -10.74 6.38 34.66
N LYS A 239 -11.90 6.49 34.00
CA LYS A 239 -13.17 6.77 34.69
C LYS A 239 -13.60 5.51 35.45
N GLU A 240 -14.00 5.64 36.71
CA GLU A 240 -14.69 4.57 37.43
C GLU A 240 -16.01 4.21 36.71
N ASP A 241 -16.17 2.90 36.47
CA ASP A 241 -17.35 2.10 36.08
C ASP A 241 -18.31 2.64 35.00
N SER A 242 -17.88 2.49 33.75
CA SER A 242 -18.78 2.18 32.62
C SER A 242 -18.10 1.17 31.70
N ASN A 243 -18.71 0.00 31.51
CA ASN A 243 -18.26 -1.08 30.58
C ASN A 243 -18.56 -0.75 29.10
N VAL A 244 -18.50 0.52 28.73
CA VAL A 244 -18.82 0.99 27.38
C VAL A 244 -17.63 1.74 26.82
N VAL A 245 -17.17 1.31 25.66
CA VAL A 245 -16.16 1.99 24.85
C VAL A 245 -16.87 2.75 23.75
N TYR A 246 -16.43 3.98 23.52
CA TYR A 246 -16.96 4.86 22.49
C TYR A 246 -15.89 5.17 21.45
N CYS A 247 -16.36 5.53 20.26
CA CYS A 247 -15.48 6.11 19.28
C CYS A 247 -14.93 7.45 19.76
N PRO A 248 -13.61 7.66 19.61
CA PRO A 248 -12.96 8.93 19.94
C PRO A 248 -13.58 10.13 19.21
N ALA A 249 -14.05 9.91 17.98
CA ALA A 249 -14.80 10.85 17.17
C ALA A 249 -16.00 10.16 16.50
N GLY A 250 -17.16 10.83 16.52
CA GLY A 250 -18.38 10.32 15.91
C GLY A 250 -19.07 9.18 16.67
N ASP A 251 -19.99 8.51 16.00
CA ASP A 251 -20.82 7.44 16.58
C ASP A 251 -20.18 6.08 16.31
N SER A 252 -20.35 5.13 17.24
CA SER A 252 -20.01 3.73 16.99
C SER A 252 -21.00 3.12 16.02
N VAL A 253 -20.51 2.25 15.15
CA VAL A 253 -21.34 1.50 14.19
C VAL A 253 -21.31 0.00 14.46
N GLU A 254 -22.11 -0.77 13.72
CA GLU A 254 -22.13 -2.23 13.84
C GLU A 254 -20.77 -2.83 13.45
N MET A 255 -20.35 -3.87 14.18
CA MET A 255 -19.02 -4.48 14.04
C MET A 255 -18.75 -5.08 12.65
N GLU A 256 -19.80 -5.44 11.91
CA GLU A 256 -19.70 -5.98 10.53
C GLU A 256 -19.13 -4.94 9.54
N LEU A 257 -19.26 -3.64 9.82
CA LEU A 257 -18.66 -2.59 8.99
C LEU A 257 -17.15 -2.48 9.20
N CYS A 258 -16.61 -3.03 10.29
CA CYS A 258 -15.16 -3.07 10.51
C CYS A 258 -14.50 -4.27 9.83
N THR A 259 -15.26 -5.32 9.50
CA THR A 259 -14.75 -6.45 8.70
C THR A 259 -14.91 -6.22 7.20
N SER A 260 -15.83 -5.35 6.79
CA SER A 260 -16.17 -5.10 5.40
C SER A 260 -15.94 -3.64 5.04
N GLN A 261 -15.05 -3.38 4.07
CA GLN A 261 -14.70 -2.04 3.57
C GLN A 261 -13.82 -1.25 4.56
N GLY A 262 -12.58 -0.95 4.15
CA GLY A 262 -11.59 -0.23 4.96
C GLY A 262 -11.92 1.23 5.32
N SER A 263 -13.19 1.62 5.29
CA SER A 263 -13.74 2.92 5.73
C SER A 263 -13.97 2.99 7.24
N TYR A 264 -13.80 1.89 7.97
CA TYR A 264 -13.93 1.79 9.42
C TYR A 264 -12.74 1.03 10.01
N TYR A 265 -12.48 1.21 11.30
CA TYR A 265 -11.39 0.55 12.00
C TYR A 265 -11.85 0.07 13.38
N TYR A 266 -11.22 -1.01 13.85
CA TYR A 266 -11.38 -1.51 15.20
C TYR A 266 -10.65 -0.59 16.17
N TYR A 267 -11.40 0.17 16.95
CA TYR A 267 -10.82 0.89 18.08
C TYR A 267 -10.79 -0.05 19.29
N PHE A 268 -9.60 -0.31 19.82
CA PHE A 268 -9.39 -1.16 20.98
C PHE A 268 -8.98 -0.32 22.19
N ASP A 269 -9.75 -0.42 23.27
CA ASP A 269 -9.44 0.19 24.56
C ASP A 269 -8.66 -0.84 25.40
N GLU A 270 -7.36 -0.60 25.57
CA GLU A 270 -6.46 -1.50 26.31
C GLU A 270 -6.77 -1.57 27.81
N ILE A 271 -7.37 -0.52 28.38
CA ILE A 271 -7.69 -0.47 29.82
C ILE A 271 -8.85 -1.41 30.11
N ARG A 272 -9.87 -1.41 29.23
CA ARG A 272 -11.10 -2.20 29.40
C ARG A 272 -11.07 -3.54 28.69
N GLN A 273 -10.11 -3.77 27.80
CA GLN A 273 -10.05 -4.95 26.92
C GLN A 273 -11.34 -5.09 26.08
N LEU A 274 -11.87 -3.96 25.61
CA LEU A 274 -13.10 -3.88 24.83
C LEU A 274 -12.83 -3.15 23.51
N ALA A 275 -13.54 -3.57 22.47
CA ALA A 275 -13.46 -2.99 21.14
C ALA A 275 -14.78 -2.36 20.71
N THR A 276 -14.69 -1.35 19.84
CA THR A 276 -15.84 -0.82 19.11
C THR A 276 -15.44 -0.49 17.67
N CYS A 277 -16.42 -0.33 16.79
CA CYS A 277 -16.19 -0.04 15.38
C CYS A 277 -16.35 1.45 15.10
N CYS A 278 -15.27 2.08 14.61
CA CYS A 278 -15.20 3.53 14.43
C CYS A 278 -14.96 3.92 12.97
N ALA A 279 -15.50 5.06 12.58
CA ALA A 279 -15.29 5.61 11.26
C ALA A 279 -13.83 6.04 11.08
N ASN A 280 -13.19 5.54 10.03
CA ASN A 280 -11.90 6.06 9.60
C ASN A 280 -12.09 7.37 8.82
N SER A 281 -11.07 8.24 8.84
CA SER A 281 -11.09 9.54 8.12
C SER A 281 -11.21 9.31 6.62
N CYS A 282 -10.37 8.45 6.07
CA CYS A 282 -10.40 7.99 4.70
C CYS A 282 -10.55 6.47 4.64
N SER A 283 -11.03 5.95 3.52
CA SER A 283 -10.99 4.51 3.26
C SER A 283 -9.53 4.03 3.17
N LYS A 284 -9.26 2.78 3.53
CA LYS A 284 -7.94 2.15 3.66
C LYS A 284 -6.97 2.46 2.50
N GLU A 285 -7.45 2.48 1.27
CA GLU A 285 -6.65 2.75 0.06
C GLU A 285 -6.48 4.25 -0.23
N ARG A 286 -6.77 5.15 0.71
CA ARG A 286 -6.80 6.60 0.48
C ARG A 286 -5.95 7.35 1.49
N ARG A 287 -5.23 8.36 1.00
CA ARG A 287 -4.40 9.24 1.82
C ARG A 287 -5.13 10.54 2.06
N GLU A 288 -5.15 10.99 3.32
CA GLU A 288 -5.72 12.27 3.68
C GLU A 288 -4.73 13.40 3.44
N ASN A 289 -5.17 14.49 2.81
CA ASN A 289 -4.51 15.79 2.87
C ASN A 289 -5.56 16.89 3.12
N ASN A 290 -5.37 17.65 4.21
CA ASN A 290 -6.19 18.80 4.58
C ASN A 290 -7.72 18.54 4.53
N GLY A 291 -8.20 17.45 5.13
CA GLY A 291 -9.62 17.09 5.15
C GLY A 291 -10.18 16.51 3.85
N THR A 292 -9.33 16.28 2.86
CA THR A 292 -9.67 15.63 1.59
C THR A 292 -8.94 14.29 1.48
N CYS A 293 -9.65 13.24 1.13
CA CYS A 293 -9.10 11.94 0.80
C CYS A 293 -8.70 11.93 -0.68
N TYR A 294 -7.49 11.45 -0.98
CA TYR A 294 -6.91 11.25 -2.31
C TYR A 294 -6.68 9.76 -2.54
N PHE A 295 -6.80 9.29 -3.80
CA PHE A 295 -6.28 7.96 -4.15
C PHE A 295 -4.79 8.11 -4.45
N PRO A 296 -3.92 7.44 -3.69
CA PRO A 296 -2.47 7.49 -3.88
C PRO A 296 -2.11 6.55 -5.03
N VAL A 297 -2.09 7.08 -6.24
CA VAL A 297 -1.89 6.30 -7.48
C VAL A 297 -0.67 6.78 -8.27
N GLY A 298 -0.02 7.86 -7.82
CA GLY A 298 1.26 8.27 -8.34
C GLY A 298 2.34 7.32 -7.83
N VAL A 299 2.90 6.54 -8.74
CA VAL A 299 4.12 5.75 -8.50
C VAL A 299 5.36 6.63 -8.65
N VAL A 300 6.56 6.08 -8.41
CA VAL A 300 7.79 6.87 -8.49
C VAL A 300 7.94 7.54 -9.87
N GLY A 301 8.29 8.84 -9.85
CA GLY A 301 8.41 9.66 -11.05
C GLY A 301 7.09 10.27 -11.57
N SER A 302 5.93 9.86 -11.05
CA SER A 302 4.64 10.48 -11.39
C SER A 302 4.62 11.96 -11.00
N ALA A 303 3.91 12.79 -11.76
CA ALA A 303 3.68 14.17 -11.36
C ALA A 303 2.82 14.24 -10.09
N CYS A 304 3.15 15.15 -9.20
CA CYS A 304 2.38 15.37 -7.98
C CYS A 304 2.45 16.83 -7.54
N THR A 305 1.53 17.21 -6.66
CA THR A 305 1.50 18.49 -5.96
C THR A 305 1.52 18.33 -4.45
N ILE A 306 1.07 17.18 -3.95
CA ILE A 306 0.97 16.84 -2.53
C ILE A 306 1.31 15.36 -2.32
N ASP A 307 1.77 15.00 -1.12
CA ASP A 307 2.17 13.61 -0.81
C ASP A 307 1.01 12.61 -0.99
N ALA A 308 -0.22 13.03 -0.70
CA ALA A 308 -1.40 12.16 -0.75
C ALA A 308 -1.77 11.67 -2.18
N GLU A 309 -1.18 12.26 -3.22
CA GLU A 309 -1.31 11.79 -4.62
C GLU A 309 -0.37 10.62 -4.93
N CYS A 310 0.71 10.46 -4.16
CA CYS A 310 1.69 9.41 -4.34
C CYS A 310 1.35 8.17 -3.51
N GLU A 311 1.70 6.98 -4.03
CA GLU A 311 1.56 5.69 -3.35
C GLU A 311 2.11 5.71 -1.91
N THR A 312 1.69 4.73 -1.10
CA THR A 312 2.27 4.54 0.24
C THR A 312 3.78 4.45 0.17
N SER A 313 4.47 4.98 1.19
CA SER A 313 5.94 5.06 1.23
C SER A 313 6.57 6.02 0.22
N GLN A 314 5.75 6.86 -0.44
CA GLN A 314 6.20 7.92 -1.33
C GLN A 314 5.79 9.31 -0.81
N VAL A 315 6.60 10.30 -1.17
CA VAL A 315 6.40 11.72 -0.90
C VAL A 315 6.54 12.53 -2.18
N CYS A 316 5.82 13.65 -2.26
CA CYS A 316 5.88 14.55 -3.38
C CYS A 316 7.06 15.53 -3.22
N LYS A 317 8.13 15.30 -3.98
CA LYS A 317 9.33 16.12 -3.93
C LYS A 317 9.63 16.67 -5.32
N GLN A 318 9.79 17.99 -5.42
CA GLN A 318 10.04 18.67 -6.70
C GLN A 318 8.97 18.36 -7.78
N ASN A 319 7.71 18.27 -7.39
CA ASN A 319 6.56 17.92 -8.24
C ASN A 319 6.62 16.51 -8.86
N ARG A 320 7.38 15.61 -8.23
CA ARG A 320 7.50 14.21 -8.60
C ARG A 320 7.33 13.32 -7.37
N CYS A 321 6.62 12.21 -7.50
CA CYS A 321 6.57 11.20 -6.46
C CYS A 321 7.94 10.54 -6.35
N THR A 322 8.47 10.47 -5.12
CA THR A 322 9.78 9.89 -4.80
C THR A 322 9.68 9.08 -3.51
N CYS A 323 10.55 8.11 -3.30
CA CYS A 323 10.54 7.33 -2.07
C CYS A 323 10.76 8.21 -0.83
N ASP A 324 9.95 7.92 0.20
CA ASP A 324 10.09 8.52 1.51
C ASP A 324 11.36 8.00 2.20
N VAL A 325 11.78 8.66 3.27
CA VAL A 325 12.98 8.31 4.02
C VAL A 325 12.90 6.87 4.52
N GLY A 326 13.95 6.09 4.26
CA GLY A 326 14.04 4.68 4.63
C GLY A 326 13.55 3.69 3.57
N PHE A 327 12.91 4.19 2.51
CA PHE A 327 12.49 3.38 1.36
C PHE A 327 13.43 3.57 0.17
N PHE A 328 13.61 2.49 -0.60
CA PHE A 328 14.46 2.43 -1.78
C PHE A 328 13.59 2.27 -3.02
N GLU A 329 13.95 3.00 -4.07
CA GLU A 329 13.31 2.93 -5.38
C GLU A 329 13.71 1.62 -6.06
N VAL A 330 12.73 0.75 -6.26
CA VAL A 330 12.87 -0.49 -7.03
C VAL A 330 11.77 -0.49 -8.09
N GLY A 331 12.17 -0.28 -9.34
CA GLY A 331 11.22 -0.03 -10.43
C GLY A 331 10.42 1.24 -10.16
N GLU A 332 9.09 1.11 -10.15
CA GLU A 332 8.16 2.22 -9.85
C GLU A 332 7.69 2.21 -8.38
N GLN A 333 8.24 1.32 -7.54
CA GLN A 333 7.81 1.11 -6.15
C GLN A 333 8.86 1.59 -5.14
N CYS A 334 8.39 1.87 -3.92
CA CYS A 334 9.24 2.21 -2.80
C CYS A 334 9.18 1.10 -1.75
N LEU A 335 10.24 0.32 -1.68
CA LEU A 335 10.33 -0.86 -0.83
C LEU A 335 11.30 -0.62 0.32
N LEU A 336 10.99 -1.21 1.47
CA LEU A 336 11.88 -1.20 2.62
C LEU A 336 13.04 -2.17 2.32
N PRO A 337 14.29 -1.85 2.70
CA PRO A 337 15.44 -2.68 2.38
C PRO A 337 15.43 -3.93 3.27
N GLU A 338 14.76 -4.97 2.80
CA GLU A 338 14.66 -6.27 3.46
C GLU A 338 15.37 -7.36 2.66
N CYS A 339 15.79 -8.40 3.37
CA CYS A 339 16.36 -9.57 2.73
C CYS A 339 15.26 -10.50 2.24
N PHE A 340 15.33 -10.94 0.98
CA PHE A 340 14.43 -11.98 0.46
C PHE A 340 14.47 -13.25 1.30
N PHE A 341 15.66 -13.55 1.83
CA PHE A 341 15.94 -14.66 2.72
C PHE A 341 16.96 -14.28 3.77
N GLY A 342 16.73 -14.71 5.01
CA GLY A 342 17.57 -14.37 6.16
C GLY A 342 17.33 -12.96 6.67
N GLU A 343 18.19 -12.50 7.57
CA GLU A 343 18.15 -11.14 8.12
C GLU A 343 19.26 -10.29 7.49
N PRO A 344 19.06 -8.97 7.37
CA PRO A 344 20.11 -8.05 6.93
C PRO A 344 21.27 -8.05 7.91
N LEU A 345 22.48 -8.02 7.37
CA LEU A 345 23.69 -7.86 8.18
C LEU A 345 23.74 -6.42 8.69
N ILE A 346 23.65 -6.26 10.01
CA ILE A 346 23.71 -4.95 10.67
C ILE A 346 25.12 -4.73 11.23
N ASP A 347 25.69 -3.55 10.99
CA ASP A 347 26.91 -3.10 11.64
C ASP A 347 26.61 -2.80 13.12
N MET A 348 27.23 -3.55 14.03
CA MET A 348 26.98 -3.41 15.47
C MET A 348 27.43 -2.07 16.07
N THR A 349 28.23 -1.28 15.35
CA THR A 349 28.72 0.03 15.82
C THR A 349 27.81 1.17 15.41
N THR A 350 27.27 1.14 14.18
CA THR A 350 26.37 2.19 13.67
C THR A 350 24.90 1.81 13.79
N ASN A 351 24.60 0.53 13.98
CA ASN A 351 23.25 -0.04 13.92
C ASN A 351 22.58 0.18 12.55
N GLU A 352 23.37 0.20 11.48
CA GLU A 352 22.92 0.36 10.09
C GLU A 352 23.18 -0.91 9.26
N ASN A 353 22.46 -1.06 8.14
CA ASN A 353 22.66 -2.18 7.22
C ASN A 353 24.06 -2.11 6.56
N VAL A 354 24.81 -3.20 6.63
CA VAL A 354 26.10 -3.34 5.94
C VAL A 354 25.88 -3.30 4.44
N GLN A 355 26.55 -2.34 3.79
CA GLN A 355 26.38 -2.07 2.38
C GLN A 355 27.27 -2.96 1.51
N CYS A 356 26.79 -3.28 0.31
CA CYS A 356 27.54 -3.95 -0.74
C CYS A 356 27.40 -3.21 -2.07
N SER A 357 28.36 -3.39 -2.97
CA SER A 357 28.35 -2.75 -4.30
C SER A 357 29.04 -3.64 -5.32
N GLN A 358 29.07 -3.25 -6.59
CA GLN A 358 29.81 -4.02 -7.61
C GLN A 358 31.28 -4.25 -7.22
N ASN A 359 31.88 -3.31 -6.47
CA ASN A 359 33.27 -3.37 -6.03
C ASN A 359 33.44 -3.89 -4.59
N TYR A 360 32.35 -4.07 -3.86
CA TYR A 360 32.38 -4.48 -2.45
C TYR A 360 31.47 -5.68 -2.23
N ALA A 361 32.09 -6.85 -2.08
CA ALA A 361 31.39 -8.10 -1.81
C ALA A 361 31.05 -8.23 -0.32
N CYS A 362 29.95 -8.91 -0.03
CA CYS A 362 29.60 -9.29 1.33
C CYS A 362 30.56 -10.35 1.87
N SER A 363 30.69 -10.40 3.20
CA SER A 363 31.47 -11.41 3.90
C SER A 363 30.97 -12.83 3.61
N ASP A 364 31.84 -13.84 3.82
CA ASP A 364 31.48 -15.25 3.63
C ASP A 364 30.20 -15.64 4.40
N GLY A 365 29.27 -16.31 3.72
CA GLY A 365 27.96 -16.66 4.26
C GLY A 365 26.87 -15.61 4.05
N TYR A 366 27.19 -14.50 3.37
CA TYR A 366 26.24 -13.44 3.02
C TYR A 366 26.23 -13.22 1.50
N TYR A 367 25.07 -12.83 0.98
CA TYR A 367 24.88 -12.42 -0.41
C TYR A 367 24.47 -10.95 -0.46
N CYS A 368 24.72 -10.30 -1.59
CA CYS A 368 24.35 -8.90 -1.78
C CYS A 368 22.99 -8.82 -2.48
N VAL A 369 22.02 -8.17 -1.83
CA VAL A 369 20.78 -7.73 -2.50
C VAL A 369 21.09 -6.41 -3.18
N ARG A 370 21.14 -6.41 -4.51
CA ARG A 370 21.66 -5.29 -5.32
C ARG A 370 20.69 -4.12 -5.38
N GLU A 371 19.40 -4.40 -5.30
CA GLU A 371 18.30 -3.44 -5.31
C GLU A 371 18.39 -2.48 -4.11
N TYR A 372 18.84 -2.99 -2.96
CA TYR A 372 19.01 -2.20 -1.73
C TYR A 372 20.49 -1.91 -1.40
N ASN A 373 21.42 -2.54 -2.12
CA ASN A 373 22.84 -2.55 -1.81
C ASN A 373 23.16 -3.02 -0.37
N ILE A 374 22.43 -4.01 0.15
CA ILE A 374 22.63 -4.55 1.50
C ILE A 374 23.13 -6.00 1.47
N CYS A 375 23.93 -6.35 2.47
CA CYS A 375 24.34 -7.72 2.70
C CYS A 375 23.29 -8.51 3.49
N CYS A 376 22.90 -9.66 2.98
CA CYS A 376 21.88 -10.54 3.54
C CYS A 376 22.45 -11.92 3.84
N LYS A 377 22.00 -12.54 4.93
CA LYS A 377 22.49 -13.85 5.34
C LYS A 377 21.99 -14.95 4.41
N ASN A 378 22.89 -15.80 3.90
CA ASN A 378 22.51 -16.97 3.10
C ASN A 378 21.63 -17.93 3.93
N ILE A 379 20.66 -18.57 3.28
CA ILE A 379 20.05 -19.79 3.83
C ILE A 379 21.08 -20.91 3.63
N ALA A 380 21.50 -21.51 4.74
CA ALA A 380 22.38 -22.67 4.75
C ALA A 380 21.66 -23.95 4.30
#